data_AF-A0A8X6GEP7-F1
#
_entry.id   AF-A0A8X6GEP7-F1
#
_cell.length_a   1.000
_cell.length_b   1.000
_cell.length_c   1.000
_cell.angle_alpha   90.00
_cell.angle_beta   90.00
_cell.angle_gamma   90.00
#
_symmetry.space_group_name_H-M   'P 1'
#
loop_
_entity.id
_entity.type
_entity.pdbx_description
1 polymer ?
#
loop_
_entity_poly.entity_id
_entity_poly.type
_entity_poly.pdbx_seq_one_letter_code
_entity_poly.pdbx_strand_id
1 'polypeptide(L)'
;MAVSEKPVFDKKLLENIQNDLKALSIEARKRHPHLKEAAESGIIRVQNTVSKYDDKRLAFLSESSEILEPFFIGCDTKSTKIVQMSLNSIQRLITMEAVSVVSIF
;
A
#
# COMPACT_ATOMS: atom_id res chain seq x y z
N MET A 1 12.51 31.08 2.96
CA MET A 1 11.20 30.40 2.83
C MET A 1 11.47 29.11 2.09
N ALA A 2 11.55 27.98 2.79
CA ALA A 2 11.67 26.68 2.12
C ALA A 2 10.34 26.39 1.45
N VAL A 3 10.31 26.45 0.11
CA VAL A 3 9.23 25.87 -0.65
C VAL A 3 9.31 24.37 -0.37
N SER A 4 8.45 23.90 0.52
CA SER A 4 8.28 22.47 0.75
C SER A 4 7.64 21.93 -0.53
N GLU A 5 8.48 21.48 -1.48
CA GLU A 5 8.02 20.70 -2.63
C GLU A 5 7.26 19.51 -2.06
N LYS A 6 5.93 19.57 -2.13
CA LYS A 6 5.09 18.44 -1.74
C LYS A 6 5.52 17.26 -2.60
N PRO A 7 5.77 16.07 -2.03
CA PRO A 7 6.11 14.90 -2.82
C PRO A 7 4.98 14.68 -3.81
N VAL A 8 5.30 14.83 -5.10
CA VAL A 8 4.35 14.58 -6.17
C VAL A 8 3.99 13.11 -6.08
N PHE A 9 2.70 12.81 -6.04
CA PHE A 9 2.25 11.43 -6.18
C PHE A 9 2.57 10.99 -7.60
N ASP A 10 3.75 10.41 -7.77
CA ASP A 10 4.24 10.04 -9.08
C ASP A 10 3.78 8.63 -9.44
N LYS A 11 3.63 8.37 -10.75
CA LYS A 11 3.33 7.05 -11.32
C LYS A 11 4.21 5.93 -10.71
N LYS A 12 5.45 6.29 -10.32
CA LYS A 12 6.40 5.42 -9.64
C LYS A 12 5.89 4.87 -8.30
N LEU A 13 5.17 5.66 -7.49
CA LEU A 13 4.61 5.16 -6.22
C LEU A 13 3.55 4.10 -6.49
N LEU A 14 2.64 4.37 -7.43
CA LEU A 14 1.62 3.41 -7.83
C LEU A 14 2.24 2.08 -8.28
N GLU A 15 3.28 2.14 -9.13
CA GLU A 15 4.00 0.95 -9.58
C GLU A 15 4.67 0.20 -8.42
N ASN A 16 5.30 0.92 -7.49
CA ASN A 16 5.90 0.32 -6.29
C ASN A 16 4.86 -0.41 -5.44
N ILE A 17 3.72 0.20 -5.14
CA ILE A 17 2.67 -0.42 -4.32
C ILE A 17 2.08 -1.65 -5.02
N GLN A 18 1.84 -1.58 -6.33
CA GLN A 18 1.38 -2.75 -7.08
C GLN A 18 2.40 -3.88 -7.07
N ASN A 19 3.69 -3.57 -7.19
CA ASN A 19 4.76 -4.57 -7.11
C ASN A 19 4.89 -5.16 -5.72
N ASP A 20 4.79 -4.33 -4.68
CA ASP A 20 4.84 -4.75 -3.28
C ASP A 20 3.68 -5.71 -2.98
N LEU A 21 2.45 -5.39 -3.39
CA LEU A 21 1.28 -6.26 -3.22
C LEU A 21 1.41 -7.57 -4.01
N LYS A 22 1.94 -7.53 -5.23
CA LYS A 22 2.21 -8.75 -6.02
C LYS A 22 3.24 -9.64 -5.32
N ALA A 23 4.33 -9.06 -4.84
CA ALA A 23 5.36 -9.78 -4.12
C ALA A 23 4.80 -10.38 -2.81
N LEU A 24 3.98 -9.62 -2.10
CA LEU A 24 3.31 -10.04 -0.87
C LEU A 24 2.38 -11.23 -1.13
N SER A 25 1.57 -11.19 -2.20
CA SER A 25 0.71 -12.29 -2.62
C SER A 25 1.51 -13.57 -2.92
N ILE A 26 2.61 -13.45 -3.67
CA ILE A 26 3.47 -14.59 -4.02
C ILE A 26 4.08 -15.21 -2.75
N GLU A 27 4.61 -14.38 -1.85
CA GLU A 27 5.22 -14.84 -0.60
C GLU A 27 4.19 -15.48 0.35
N ALA A 28 2.99 -14.90 0.42
CA ALA A 28 1.91 -15.36 1.28
C ALA A 28 1.26 -16.67 0.80
N ARG A 29 1.28 -16.97 -0.50
CA ARG A 29 0.51 -18.05 -1.16
C ARG A 29 0.58 -19.41 -0.45
N LYS A 30 1.73 -19.79 0.11
CA LYS A 30 1.94 -21.13 0.71
C LYS A 30 1.46 -21.25 2.15
N ARG A 31 1.50 -20.16 2.93
CA ARG A 31 1.35 -20.21 4.40
C ARG A 31 0.27 -19.28 4.94
N HIS A 32 -0.15 -18.29 4.15
CA HIS A 32 -1.05 -17.22 4.53
C HIS A 32 -2.07 -16.96 3.41
N PRO A 33 -2.99 -17.91 3.14
CA PRO A 33 -3.98 -17.76 2.06
C PRO A 33 -4.83 -16.49 2.20
N HIS A 34 -5.22 -16.13 3.43
CA HIS A 34 -5.96 -14.91 3.71
C HIS A 34 -5.18 -13.64 3.31
N LEU A 35 -3.87 -13.59 3.60
CA LEU A 35 -3.02 -12.47 3.19
C LEU A 35 -2.86 -12.40 1.67
N LYS A 36 -2.75 -13.56 1.02
CA LYS A 36 -2.67 -13.64 -0.44
C LYS A 36 -3.93 -13.04 -1.08
N GLU A 37 -5.11 -13.38 -0.58
CA GLU A 37 -6.39 -12.84 -1.05
C GLU A 37 -6.49 -11.34 -0.80
N ALA A 38 -6.11 -10.86 0.39
CA ALA A 38 -6.08 -9.44 0.71
C ALA A 38 -5.14 -8.67 -0.24
N ALA A 39 -3.96 -9.22 -0.54
CA ALA A 39 -3.01 -8.60 -1.45
C ALA A 39 -3.52 -8.58 -2.91
N GLU A 40 -4.16 -9.65 -3.38
CA GLU A 40 -4.79 -9.69 -4.72
C GLU A 40 -5.95 -8.68 -4.83
N SER A 41 -6.80 -8.61 -3.81
CA SER A 41 -7.86 -7.61 -3.71
C SER A 41 -7.30 -6.19 -3.70
N GLY A 42 -6.23 -5.95 -2.93
CA GLY A 42 -5.52 -4.68 -2.87
C GLY A 42 -5.00 -4.20 -4.22
N ILE A 43 -4.48 -5.10 -5.07
CA ILE A 43 -4.00 -4.74 -6.42
C ILE A 43 -5.15 -4.18 -7.26
N ILE A 44 -6.29 -4.88 -7.26
CA ILE A 44 -7.49 -4.49 -8.02
C ILE A 44 -8.05 -3.18 -7.46
N ARG A 45 -8.09 -3.03 -6.12
CA ARG A 45 -8.51 -1.81 -5.45
C ARG A 45 -7.66 -0.62 -5.88
N VAL A 46 -6.33 -0.72 -5.76
CA VAL A 46 -5.40 0.35 -6.14
C VAL A 46 -5.61 0.77 -7.60
N GLN A 47 -5.81 -0.18 -8.53
CA GLN A 47 -6.10 0.11 -9.95
C GLN A 47 -7.43 0.85 -10.14
N ASN A 48 -8.49 0.38 -9.48
CA ASN A 48 -9.80 1.01 -9.56
C ASN A 48 -9.78 2.41 -8.94
N THR A 49 -9.12 2.58 -7.80
CA THR A 49 -8.97 3.86 -7.11
C THR A 49 -8.28 4.87 -8.00
N VAL A 50 -7.12 4.57 -8.60
CA VAL A 50 -6.47 5.55 -9.50
C VAL A 50 -7.22 5.80 -10.81
N SER A 51 -8.16 4.93 -11.18
CA SER A 51 -9.01 5.12 -12.36
C SER A 51 -10.25 5.98 -12.06
N LYS A 52 -10.68 6.04 -10.79
CA LYS A 52 -11.87 6.78 -10.34
C LYS A 52 -11.59 8.27 -10.06
N TYR A 53 -10.35 8.62 -9.74
CA TYR A 53 -9.99 9.98 -9.34
C TYR A 53 -8.95 10.55 -10.31
N ASP A 54 -9.17 11.79 -10.76
CA ASP A 54 -8.16 12.56 -11.52
C ASP A 54 -6.91 12.83 -10.68
N ASP A 55 -7.10 13.13 -9.38
CA ASP A 55 -6.01 13.27 -8.42
C ASP A 55 -5.73 11.93 -7.72
N LYS A 56 -4.64 11.29 -8.13
CA LYS A 56 -4.19 9.99 -7.59
C LYS A 56 -3.84 10.05 -6.11
N ARG A 57 -3.36 11.19 -5.62
CA ARG A 57 -3.04 11.36 -4.20
C ARG A 57 -4.32 11.38 -3.39
N LEU A 58 -5.32 12.14 -3.84
CA LEU A 58 -6.64 12.15 -3.21
C LEU A 58 -7.27 10.75 -3.23
N ALA A 59 -7.09 10.00 -4.33
CA ALA A 59 -7.54 8.62 -4.45
C ALA A 59 -6.99 7.74 -3.31
N PHE A 60 -5.68 7.80 -3.06
CA PHE A 60 -5.04 7.01 -2.02
C PHE A 60 -5.40 7.47 -0.60
N LEU A 61 -5.56 8.78 -0.38
CA LEU A 61 -6.00 9.30 0.91
C LEU A 61 -7.41 8.82 1.27
N SER A 62 -8.33 8.84 0.29
CA SER A 62 -9.73 8.43 0.47
C SER A 62 -9.92 6.94 0.73
N GLU A 63 -9.03 6.09 0.22
CA GLU A 63 -9.10 4.62 0.32
C GLU A 63 -7.92 4.06 1.14
N SER A 64 -7.39 4.87 2.05
CA SER A 64 -6.13 4.58 2.74
C SER A 64 -6.23 3.34 3.64
N SER A 65 -7.36 3.11 4.30
CA SER A 65 -7.58 1.94 5.17
C SER A 65 -7.53 0.64 4.36
N GLU A 66 -8.19 0.61 3.21
CA GLU A 66 -8.27 -0.53 2.30
C GLU A 66 -6.92 -0.80 1.61
N ILE A 67 -6.16 0.25 1.30
CA ILE A 67 -4.82 0.12 0.72
C ILE A 67 -3.82 -0.42 1.75
N LEU A 68 -3.97 -0.05 3.02
CA LEU A 68 -3.09 -0.46 4.12
C LEU A 68 -3.40 -1.87 4.66
N GLU A 69 -4.65 -2.31 4.58
CA GLU A 69 -5.14 -3.61 5.08
C GLU A 69 -4.20 -4.80 4.78
N PRO A 70 -3.80 -5.10 3.52
CA PRO A 70 -2.94 -6.25 3.24
C PRO A 70 -1.57 -6.13 3.93
N PHE A 71 -1.05 -4.92 4.11
CA PHE A 71 0.22 -4.74 4.78
C PHE A 71 0.10 -4.95 6.29
N PHE A 72 -1.01 -4.51 6.91
CA PHE A 72 -1.29 -4.79 8.32
C PHE A 72 -1.46 -6.28 8.60
N ILE A 73 -2.25 -6.98 7.78
CA ILE A 73 -2.36 -8.45 7.86
C ILE A 73 -0.98 -9.11 7.70
N GLY A 74 -0.13 -8.56 6.83
CA GLY A 74 1.26 -9.00 6.67
C GLY A 74 2.13 -8.80 7.92
N CYS A 75 1.96 -7.69 8.63
CA CYS A 75 2.65 -7.41 9.88
C CYS A 75 2.27 -8.38 11.01
N ASP A 76 1.03 -8.87 11.01
CA ASP A 76 0.55 -9.85 11.98
C ASP A 76 1.03 -11.28 11.71
N THR A 77 1.72 -11.52 10.59
CA THR A 77 2.29 -12.83 10.31
C THR A 77 3.54 -13.11 11.16
N LYS A 78 3.85 -14.39 11.36
CA LYS A 78 5.12 -14.84 11.99
C LYS A 78 6.30 -14.92 11.01
N SER A 79 6.14 -14.42 9.78
CA SER A 79 7.16 -14.49 8.74
C SER A 79 7.92 -13.18 8.68
N THR A 80 9.17 -13.18 9.14
CA THR A 80 10.04 -11.98 9.14
C THR A 80 10.11 -11.33 7.76
N LYS A 81 10.14 -12.14 6.69
CA LYS A 81 10.18 -11.64 5.32
C LYS A 81 8.91 -10.88 4.94
N ILE A 82 7.73 -11.41 5.28
CA ILE A 82 6.44 -10.76 5.00
C ILE A 82 6.32 -9.47 5.82
N VAL A 83 6.66 -9.52 7.11
CA VAL A 83 6.64 -8.35 7.99
C VAL A 83 7.55 -7.23 7.44
N GLN A 84 8.76 -7.56 7.02
CA GLN A 84 9.68 -6.59 6.42
C GLN A 84 9.14 -5.97 5.13
N MET A 85 8.53 -6.78 4.25
CA MET A 85 7.90 -6.28 3.03
C MET A 85 6.77 -5.30 3.35
N SER A 86 5.88 -5.67 4.29
CA SER A 86 4.78 -4.81 4.72
C SER A 86 5.26 -3.49 5.30
N LEU A 87 6.22 -3.52 6.23
CA LEU A 87 6.74 -2.31 6.87
C LEU A 87 7.42 -1.38 5.87
N ASN A 88 8.16 -1.92 4.90
CA ASN A 88 8.78 -1.12 3.84
C ASN A 88 7.73 -0.40 2.98
N SER A 89 6.63 -1.06 2.63
CA SER A 89 5.53 -0.46 1.87
C SER A 89 4.79 0.60 2.68
N ILE A 90 4.50 0.32 3.96
CA ILE A 90 3.87 1.29 4.87
C ILE A 90 4.75 2.52 5.04
N GLN A 91 6.05 2.35 5.29
CA GLN A 91 7.00 3.45 5.40
C GLN A 91 7.02 4.29 4.11
N ARG A 92 7.00 3.66 2.94
CA ARG A 92 6.94 4.35 1.64
C ARG A 92 5.67 5.19 1.51
N LEU A 93 4.51 4.62 1.85
CA LEU A 93 3.22 5.32 1.80
C LEU A 93 3.21 6.54 2.74
N ILE A 94 3.76 6.40 3.94
CA ILE A 94 3.90 7.51 4.90
C ILE A 94 4.85 8.59 4.38
N THR A 95 6.02 8.19 3.87
CA THR A 95 7.06 9.12 3.39
C THR A 95 6.56 9.96 2.22
N MET A 96 5.69 9.38 1.38
CA MET A 96 5.07 10.07 0.25
C MET A 96 3.75 10.76 0.61
N GLU A 97 3.37 10.76 1.89
CA GLU A 97 2.13 11.32 2.41
C GLU A 97 0.89 10.85 1.62
N ALA A 98 0.91 9.59 1.20
CA ALA A 98 -0.11 8.99 0.35
C ALA A 98 -1.27 8.40 1.16
N VAL A 99 -1.17 8.32 2.48
CA VAL A 99 -2.20 7.72 3.35
C VAL A 99 -2.61 8.70 4.44
N SER A 100 -3.86 8.61 4.89
CA SER A 100 -4.35 9.42 5.99
C SER A 100 -3.68 9.00 7.30
N VAL A 101 -3.29 9.98 8.13
CA VAL A 101 -2.76 9.72 9.47
C VAL A 101 -3.75 8.96 10.35
N VAL A 102 -5.05 9.14 10.12
CA VAL A 102 -6.11 8.44 10.87
C VAL A 102 -6.15 6.95 10.53
N SER A 103 -5.75 6.56 9.33
CA SER A 103 -5.76 5.16 8.90
C SER A 103 -4.53 4.37 9.34
N ILE A 104 -3.57 5.03 10.00
CA ILE A 104 -2.35 4.42 10.53
C ILE A 104 -2.48 4.06 12.03
N PHE A 105 -3.47 4.63 12.72
CA PHE A 105 -3.75 4.41 14.15
C PHE A 105 -5.07 3.67 14.35
#